data_AF-A0AAN8NMX1-F1
#
_entry.id   AF-A0AAN8NMX1-F1
#
_cell.length_a   1.000
_cell.length_b   1.000
_cell.length_c   1.000
_cell.angle_alpha   90.00
_cell.angle_beta   90.00
_cell.angle_gamma   90.00
#
_symmetry.space_group_name_H-M   'P 1'
#
loop_
_entity.id
_entity.type
_entity.pdbx_description
1 polymer ?
#
loop_
_entity_poly.entity_id
_entity_poly.type
_entity_poly.pdbx_seq_one_letter_code
_entity_poly.pdbx_strand_id
1 'polypeptide(L)' 'MVIKRNNETSCDAPPPAQVAGLSKKVVDVPCEEVGPGASKDGIYKNPEYYCYNNVSYFEAEVEMNKYRLPQPSNKS' A
#
# COMPACT_ATOMS: atom_id res chain seq x y z
N MET A 1 25.58 -3.07 -20.35
CA MET A 1 24.67 -1.93 -20.16
C MET A 1 23.93 -2.15 -18.84
N VAL A 2 24.44 -1.61 -17.73
CA VAL A 2 23.78 -1.74 -16.43
C VAL A 2 22.81 -0.56 -16.33
N ILE A 3 21.52 -0.83 -16.46
CA ILE A 3 20.50 0.19 -16.21
C ILE A 3 20.50 0.45 -14.69
N LYS A 4 21.23 1.46 -14.26
CA LYS A 4 21.05 2.07 -12.93
C LYS A 4 19.64 2.66 -12.91
N ARG A 5 18.70 1.96 -12.28
CA ARG A 5 17.37 2.50 -11.95
C ARG A 5 17.50 3.21 -10.60
N ASN A 6 17.31 4.52 -10.60
CA ASN A 6 17.18 5.32 -9.39
C ASN A 6 15.96 4.79 -8.63
N ASN A 7 16.20 4.20 -7.46
CA ASN A 7 15.19 3.56 -6.64
C ASN A 7 14.96 4.46 -5.42
N GLU A 8 14.25 5.56 -5.65
CA GLU A 8 13.70 6.38 -4.56
C GLU A 8 12.38 5.73 -4.12
N THR A 9 12.48 4.90 -3.09
CA THR A 9 11.35 4.57 -2.22
C THR A 9 11.85 4.71 -0.79
N SER A 10 12.29 5.93 -0.48
CA SER A 10 12.55 6.38 0.87
C SER A 10 11.26 6.98 1.43
N CYS A 11 11.25 7.20 2.74
CA CYS A 11 10.25 8.01 3.45
C CYS A 11 10.06 9.46 2.95
N ASP A 12 10.82 9.87 1.94
CA ASP A 12 10.67 11.11 1.17
C ASP A 12 9.95 10.91 -0.17
N ALA A 13 9.38 9.73 -0.44
CA ALA A 13 8.51 9.56 -1.59
C ALA A 13 7.38 10.61 -1.48
N PRO A 14 7.17 11.43 -2.53
CA PRO A 14 6.13 12.44 -2.50
C PRO A 14 4.83 11.75 -2.09
N PRO A 15 4.07 12.34 -1.13
CA PRO A 15 2.86 11.70 -0.63
C PRO A 15 2.04 11.24 -1.83
N PRO A 16 1.52 9.99 -1.81
CA PRO A 16 0.76 9.50 -2.94
C PRO A 16 -0.25 10.57 -3.28
N ALA A 17 -0.35 10.92 -4.57
CA ALA A 17 -1.24 11.97 -5.05
C ALA A 17 -2.56 11.87 -4.28
N GLN A 18 -3.18 12.99 -3.90
CA GLN A 18 -4.39 13.04 -3.07
C GLN A 18 -5.54 12.26 -3.74
N VAL A 19 -5.49 10.94 -3.64
CA VAL A 19 -6.38 9.99 -4.30
C VAL A 19 -7.50 9.75 -3.33
N ALA A 20 -8.72 10.08 -3.76
CA ALA A 20 -9.91 9.80 -2.99
C ALA A 20 -9.95 8.30 -2.65
N GLY A 21 -9.96 8.00 -1.35
CA GLY A 21 -9.98 6.63 -0.82
C GLY A 21 -8.64 6.02 -0.47
N LEU A 22 -7.52 6.66 -0.82
CA LEU A 22 -6.21 6.24 -0.33
C LEU A 22 -5.89 6.99 0.97
N SER A 23 -6.31 6.41 2.09
CA SER A 23 -6.06 6.94 3.43
C SER A 23 -5.14 6.03 4.23
N LYS A 24 -4.57 6.55 5.33
CA LYS A 24 -3.74 5.77 6.28
C LYS A 24 -4.45 4.53 6.85
N LYS A 25 -5.78 4.48 6.78
CA LYS A 25 -6.51 3.29 7.21
C LYS A 25 -6.44 2.14 6.19
N VAL A 26 -6.31 2.48 4.90
CA VAL A 26 -6.25 1.51 3.79
C VAL A 26 -4.81 1.07 3.57
N VAL A 27 -3.87 2.03 3.57
CA VAL A 27 -2.44 1.78 3.43
C VAL A 27 -1.70 2.76 4.33
N ASP A 28 -1.05 2.25 5.37
CA ASP A 28 -0.07 3.01 6.16
C ASP A 28 1.32 2.50 5.81
N VAL A 29 2.17 3.40 5.33
CA VAL A 29 3.52 3.08 4.89
C VAL A 29 4.48 3.54 6.00
N PRO A 30 4.90 2.66 6.91
CA PRO A 30 5.75 3.05 8.03
C PRO A 30 7.12 3.49 7.51
N CYS A 31 7.71 4.53 8.09
CA CYS A 31 9.08 4.94 7.75
C CYS A 31 10.11 4.00 8.38
N GLU A 32 9.76 3.45 9.53
CA GLU A 32 10.61 2.58 10.33
C GLU A 32 10.64 1.15 9.81
N GLU A 33 11.69 0.41 10.20
CA GLU A 33 11.78 -1.02 9.93
C GLU A 33 10.61 -1.76 10.61
N VAL A 34 9.89 -2.57 9.84
CA VAL A 34 8.72 -3.32 10.33
C VAL A 34 9.11 -4.59 11.11
N GLY A 35 10.40 -4.87 11.22
CA GLY A 35 10.96 -6.01 11.92
C GLY A 35 12.46 -6.21 11.61
N PRO A 36 13.15 -7.11 12.32
CA PRO A 36 14.59 -7.33 12.13
C PRO A 36 14.93 -7.70 10.68
N GLY A 37 15.73 -6.86 10.01
CA GLY A 37 16.12 -7.08 8.61
C GLY A 37 15.04 -6.73 7.57
N ALA A 38 13.89 -6.21 8.00
CA ALA A 38 12.80 -5.75 7.13
C ALA A 38 12.91 -4.23 6.88
N SER A 39 14.10 -3.82 6.43
CA SER A 39 14.46 -2.44 6.12
C SER A 39 14.05 -2.06 4.68
N LYS A 40 13.60 -0.82 4.48
CA LYS A 40 13.24 -0.29 3.14
C LYS A 40 14.45 -0.07 2.24
N ASP A 41 15.59 0.16 2.86
CA ASP A 41 16.88 0.30 2.19
C ASP A 41 17.49 -1.06 1.82
N GLY A 42 16.89 -2.15 2.29
CA GLY A 42 17.29 -3.52 1.98
C GLY A 42 17.06 -3.93 0.51
N ILE A 43 17.41 -5.19 0.23
CA ILE A 43 17.28 -5.79 -1.11
C ILE A 43 15.79 -5.93 -1.51
N TYR A 44 14.95 -6.33 -0.55
CA TYR A 44 13.51 -6.46 -0.75
C TYR A 44 12.79 -5.14 -0.48
N LYS A 45 11.89 -4.73 -1.38
CA LYS A 45 11.32 -3.38 -1.40
C LYS A 45 9.95 -3.23 -0.75
N ASN A 46 9.31 -4.32 -0.35
CA ASN A 46 7.98 -4.29 0.25
C ASN A 46 7.95 -5.02 1.62
N PRO A 47 8.75 -4.57 2.60
CA PRO A 47 8.79 -5.21 3.91
C PRO A 47 7.42 -5.22 4.62
N GLU A 48 6.49 -4.33 4.27
CA GLU A 48 5.14 -4.25 4.84
C GLU A 48 4.31 -5.53 4.67
N TYR A 49 4.66 -6.38 3.70
CA TYR A 49 4.04 -7.70 3.55
C TYR A 49 4.11 -8.54 4.85
N TYR A 50 5.15 -8.36 5.66
CA TYR A 50 5.30 -9.07 6.94
C TYR A 50 4.26 -8.67 7.99
N CYS A 51 3.62 -7.51 7.84
CA CYS A 51 2.63 -6.99 8.78
C CYS A 51 1.20 -7.51 8.52
N TYR A 52 0.98 -8.25 7.43
CA TYR A 52 -0.34 -8.77 7.11
C TYR A 52 -0.76 -9.89 8.06
N ASN A 53 -2.05 -9.91 8.38
CA ASN A 53 -2.71 -10.97 9.14
C ASN A 53 -3.76 -11.68 8.25
N ASN A 54 -4.43 -12.67 8.81
CA ASN A 54 -5.44 -13.46 8.11
C ASN A 54 -6.69 -12.67 7.67
N VAL A 55 -6.91 -11.47 8.20
CA VAL A 55 -8.09 -10.64 7.90
C VAL A 55 -7.77 -9.37 7.12
N SER A 56 -6.50 -9.03 6.90
CA SER A 56 -6.06 -7.77 6.26
C SER A 56 -6.72 -7.54 4.89
N TYR A 57 -6.99 -8.60 4.12
CA TYR A 57 -7.71 -8.50 2.85
C TYR A 57 -9.13 -7.94 3.03
N PHE A 58 -9.88 -8.49 3.98
CA PHE A 58 -11.28 -8.10 4.21
C PHE A 58 -11.38 -6.69 4.81
N GLU A 59 -10.43 -6.32 5.67
CA GLU A 59 -10.35 -4.96 6.23
C GLU A 59 -10.16 -3.93 5.12
N ALA A 60 -9.22 -4.15 4.21
CA ALA A 60 -9.00 -3.28 3.05
C ALA A 60 -10.24 -3.21 2.14
N GLU A 61 -10.95 -4.33 1.93
CA GLU A 61 -12.17 -4.36 1.12
C GLU A 61 -13.29 -3.49 1.71
N VAL A 62 -13.53 -3.58 3.03
CA VAL A 62 -14.55 -2.79 3.73
C VAL A 62 -14.28 -1.30 3.57
N GLU A 63 -13.02 -0.87 3.65
CA GLU A 63 -12.67 0.53 3.52
C GLU A 63 -12.79 1.04 2.08
N MET A 64 -12.34 0.25 1.12
CA MET A 64 -12.40 0.59 -0.31
C MET A 64 -13.82 0.57 -0.86
N ASN A 65 -14.74 -0.19 -0.25
CA ASN A 65 -16.13 -0.29 -0.70
C ASN A 65 -16.85 1.08 -0.80
N LYS A 66 -16.46 2.05 0.04
CA LYS A 66 -17.02 3.42 0.05
C LYS A 66 -16.73 4.19 -1.24
N TYR A 67 -15.70 3.80 -1.97
CA TYR A 67 -15.22 4.47 -3.18
C TYR A 67 -15.52 3.66 -4.45
N ARG A 68 -16.18 2.50 -4.32
CA ARG A 68 -16.57 1.67 -5.46
C ARG A 68 -17.75 2.30 -6.20
N LEU A 69 -17.80 2.04 -7.51
CA LEU A 69 -18.97 2.34 -8.32
C LEU A 69 -20.17 1.51 -7.86
N PRO A 70 -21.41 2.02 -8.01
CA PRO A 70 -22.60 1.25 -7.70
C PRO A 70 -22.65 -0.03 -8.56
N GLN A 71 -23.11 -1.13 -7.96
CA GLN A 71 -23.27 -2.36 -8.70
C GLN A 71 -24.33 -2.20 -9.79
N PRO A 72 -24.11 -2.77 -10.99
CA PRO A 72 -25.10 -2.73 -12.05
C PRO A 72 -26.38 -3.45 -11.61
N SER A 73 -27.53 -2.94 -12.07
CA SER A 73 -28.82 -3.59 -11.84
C SER A 73 -29.20 -4.46 -13.04
N ASN A 74 -29.78 -5.62 -12.78
CA ASN A 74 -30.33 -6.51 -13.81
C ASN A 74 -31.79 -6.15 -14.19
N LYS A 75 -32.31 -5.02 -13.71
CA LYS A 75 -33.66 -4.56 -14.04
C LYS A 75 -33.65 -4.00 -15.46
N SER A 76 -34.30 -4.73 -16.37
CA SER A 76 -34.67 -4.26 -17.71
C SER A 76 -35.84 -3.29 -17.66
#